data_AF-A0A0G1ZBE8-F1
#
_entry.id   AF-A0A0G1ZBE8-F1
#
_cell.length_a   1.000
_cell.length_b   1.000
_cell.length_c   1.000
_cell.angle_alpha   90.00
_cell.angle_beta   90.00
_cell.angle_gamma   90.00
#
_symmetry.space_group_name_H-M   'P 1'
#
loop_
_entity.id
_entity.type
_entity.pdbx_description
1 polymer ?
#
loop_
_entity_poly.entity_id
_entity_poly.type
_entity_poly.pdbx_seq_one_letter_code
_entity_poly.pdbx_strand_id
1 'polypeptide(L)' 'MKIKAAKAIAALVPKPTAQKIIPDMFDKRVAPAVAKVIR' A
#
# COMPACT_ATOMS: atom_id res chain seq x y z
N MET A 1 10.61 2.77 9.55
CA MET A 1 10.24 3.10 8.15
C MET A 1 9.51 1.95 7.44
N LYS A 2 10.11 0.75 7.30
CA LYS A 2 9.53 -0.37 6.54
C LYS A 2 8.14 -0.81 6.99
N ILE A 3 7.91 -0.94 8.31
CA ILE A 3 6.58 -1.30 8.86
C ILE A 3 5.53 -0.25 8.54
N LYS A 4 5.87 1.05 8.60
CA LYS A 4 4.95 2.14 8.22
C LYS A 4 4.60 2.06 6.73
N ALA A 5 5.59 1.79 5.88
CA ALA A 5 5.40 1.57 4.46
C ALA A 5 4.43 0.41 4.18
N ALA A 6 4.65 -0.74 4.83
CA ALA A 6 3.80 -1.91 4.69
C ALA A 6 2.34 -1.62 5.07
N LYS A 7 2.11 -0.89 6.17
CA LYS A 7 0.77 -0.44 6.57
C LYS A 7 0.12 0.49 5.54
N ALA A 8 0.89 1.40 4.94
CA ALA A 8 0.39 2.30 3.91
C ALA A 8 0.00 1.55 2.62
N ILE A 9 0.78 0.55 2.22
CA ILE A 9 0.46 -0.31 1.06
C ILE A 9 -0.81 -1.11 1.33
N ALA A 10 -0.93 -1.73 2.51
CA ALA A 10 -2.12 -2.50 2.90
C ALA A 10 -3.39 -1.63 2.89
N ALA A 11 -3.30 -0.37 3.30
CA ALA A 11 -4.43 0.57 3.31
C ALA A 11 -4.98 0.91 1.91
N LEU A 12 -4.24 0.64 0.83
CA LEU A 12 -4.71 0.88 -0.55
C LEU A 12 -5.74 -0.15 -1.02
N VAL A 13 -5.92 -1.25 -0.27
CA VAL A 13 -6.93 -2.28 -0.53
C VAL A 13 -7.99 -2.20 0.57
N PRO A 14 -9.06 -1.39 0.38
CA PRO A 14 -10.03 -1.11 1.45
C PRO A 14 -10.90 -2.31 1.84
N LYS A 15 -11.08 -3.27 0.93
CA LYS A 15 -11.81 -4.53 1.16
C LYS A 15 -10.99 -5.69 0.60
N PRO A 16 -10.05 -6.25 1.38
CA PRO A 16 -9.22 -7.34 0.91
C PRO A 16 -10.06 -8.60 0.70
N THR A 17 -9.78 -9.31 -0.39
CA THR A 17 -10.36 -10.63 -0.69
C THR A 17 -9.23 -11.64 -0.87
N ALA A 18 -9.53 -12.94 -0.87
CA ALA A 18 -8.52 -13.97 -1.12
C ALA A 18 -7.79 -13.79 -2.47
N GLN A 19 -8.45 -13.18 -3.46
CA GLN A 19 -7.88 -12.89 -4.78
C GLN A 19 -7.15 -11.54 -4.84
N LYS A 20 -7.38 -10.63 -3.89
CA LYS A 20 -6.78 -9.30 -3.89
C LYS A 20 -6.54 -8.79 -2.47
N ILE A 21 -5.36 -9.11 -1.95
CA ILE A 21 -4.87 -8.68 -0.64
C ILE A 21 -3.84 -7.55 -0.72
N ILE A 22 -3.23 -7.34 -1.89
CA ILE A 22 -2.24 -6.29 -2.15
C ILE A 22 -2.62 -5.50 -3.42
N PRO A 23 -2.22 -4.22 -3.53
CA PRO A 23 -2.33 -3.49 -4.78
C PRO A 23 -1.42 -4.08 -5.86
N ASP A 24 -1.70 -3.73 -7.11
CA ASP A 24 -0.88 -4.14 -8.25
C ASP A 24 0.49 -3.44 -8.24
N MET A 25 1.51 -4.07 -8.83
CA MET A 25 2.86 -3.50 -8.92
C MET A 25 2.88 -2.15 -9.68
N PHE A 26 1.97 -1.96 -10.64
CA PHE A 26 1.86 -0.74 -11.44
C PHE A 26 0.81 0.24 -10.91
N ASP A 27 0.27 0.00 -9.71
CA ASP A 27 -0.65 0.93 -9.07
C ASP A 27 0.08 2.23 -8.70
N LYS A 28 -0.21 3.29 -9.46
CA LYS A 28 0.40 4.62 -9.31
C LYS A 28 0.20 5.23 -7.92
N ARG A 29 -0.71 4.69 -7.10
CA ARG A 29 -0.97 5.16 -5.72
C ARG A 29 0.05 4.65 -4.70
N VAL A 30 0.80 3.58 -5.01
CA VAL A 30 1.73 2.94 -4.07
C VAL A 30 2.88 3.87 -3.69
N ALA A 31 3.59 4.43 -4.67
CA ALA A 31 4.72 5.34 -4.44
C ALA A 31 4.35 6.58 -3.58
N PRO A 32 3.30 7.36 -3.91
CA PRO A 32 2.92 8.51 -3.09
C PRO A 32 2.41 8.11 -1.69
N ALA A 33 1.72 6.97 -1.55
CA ALA A 33 1.27 6.49 -0.23
C ALA A 33 2.44 6.15 0.70
N VAL A 34 3.49 5.52 0.17
CA VAL A 34 4.70 5.20 0.92
C VAL A 34 5.49 6.48 1.24
N ALA A 35 5.67 7.37 0.27
CA ALA A 35 6.40 8.63 0.48
C ALA A 35 5.80 9.50 1.59
N LYS A 36 4.46 9.51 1.72
CA LYS A 36 3.75 10.27 2.76
C LYS A 36 4.09 9.83 4.19
N VAL A 37 4.38 8.54 4.40
CA VAL A 37 4.57 7.95 5.74
C VAL A 37 6.02 7.72 6.14
N ILE A 38 6.96 7.91 5.19
CA ILE A 38 8.41 7.71 5.38
C ILE A 38 9.16 9.02 5.70
N ARG A 39 8.47 10.17 5.68
CA ARG A 39 9.00 11.44 6.21
C ARG A 39 9.66 11.30 7.57
#